data_AF-A0AAW4QLJ4-F1
#
_entry.id   AF-A0AAW4QLJ4-F1
#
_cell.length_a   1.000
_cell.length_b   1.000
_cell.length_c   1.000
_cell.angle_alpha   90.00
_cell.angle_beta   90.00
_cell.angle_gamma   90.00
#
_symmetry.space_group_name_H-M   'P 1'
#
loop_
_entity.id
_entity.type
_entity.pdbx_description
1 polymer ?
#
loop_
_entity_poly.entity_id
_entity_poly.type
_entity_poly.pdbx_seq_one_letter_code
_entity_poly.pdbx_strand_id
1 'polypeptide(L)'
;EKEEKNDGFSLANKFAYTIGAQLSCSDKKIDPEFALSKVKSGLQNGYLTLFATLENKQPVLMSQMQMEAEITKKGKDGVLHQLSKKISMAPRSKFELPISWENKPLKKGFY
;
A
#
# COMPACT_ATOMS: atom_id res chain seq x y z
N GLU A 1 -47.08 10.92 -47.78
CA GLU A 1 -46.71 11.26 -46.39
C GLU A 1 -45.26 10.89 -46.16
N LYS A 2 -44.46 11.78 -45.54
CA LYS A 2 -43.05 11.56 -45.20
C LYS A 2 -42.97 10.92 -43.81
N GLU A 3 -42.30 9.78 -43.67
CA GLU A 3 -41.85 9.29 -42.36
C GLU A 3 -40.46 9.87 -42.08
N GLU A 4 -40.41 10.85 -41.18
CA GLU A 4 -39.16 11.36 -40.60
C GLU A 4 -38.60 10.34 -39.61
N LYS A 5 -37.46 9.75 -39.96
CA LYS A 5 -36.71 8.82 -39.11
C LYS A 5 -35.89 9.63 -38.11
N ASN A 6 -36.47 9.89 -36.93
CA ASN A 6 -35.71 10.43 -35.79
C ASN A 6 -34.74 9.36 -35.28
N ASP A 7 -33.48 9.45 -35.69
CA ASP A 7 -32.39 8.60 -35.21
C ASP A 7 -31.99 9.07 -33.79
N GLY A 8 -32.84 8.74 -32.83
CA GLY A 8 -32.68 9.08 -31.43
C GLY A 8 -31.51 8.31 -30.82
N PHE A 9 -30.52 9.03 -30.31
CA PHE A 9 -29.39 8.50 -29.54
C PHE A 9 -29.91 7.60 -28.40
N SER A 10 -29.67 6.28 -28.50
CA SER A 10 -30.05 5.31 -27.48
C SER A 10 -28.82 4.88 -26.67
N LEU A 11 -28.74 5.33 -25.41
CA LEU A 11 -27.67 4.96 -24.50
C LEU A 11 -28.06 3.71 -23.71
N ALA A 12 -27.45 2.57 -24.05
CA ALA A 12 -27.59 1.34 -23.28
C ALA A 12 -26.52 1.28 -22.17
N ASN A 13 -26.89 1.63 -20.94
CA ASN A 13 -26.02 1.49 -19.77
C ASN A 13 -25.97 0.02 -19.32
N LYS A 14 -24.79 -0.61 -19.42
CA LYS A 14 -24.52 -1.92 -18.83
C LYS A 14 -23.83 -1.73 -17.49
N PHE A 15 -24.43 -2.27 -16.45
CA PHE A 15 -23.84 -2.30 -15.11
C PHE A 15 -23.26 -3.70 -14.85
N ALA A 16 -22.06 -3.75 -14.29
CA ALA A 16 -21.43 -4.98 -13.83
C ALA A 16 -21.24 -4.91 -12.31
N TYR A 17 -21.44 -6.04 -11.64
CA TYR A 17 -21.22 -6.20 -10.21
C TYR A 17 -20.10 -7.21 -9.96
N THR A 18 -19.25 -6.93 -8.98
CA THR A 18 -18.18 -7.82 -8.54
C THR A 18 -18.42 -8.20 -7.09
N ILE A 19 -18.46 -9.50 -6.81
CA ILE A 19 -18.53 -10.04 -5.45
C ILE A 19 -17.17 -10.67 -5.14
N GLY A 20 -16.51 -10.20 -4.08
CA GLY A 20 -15.27 -10.80 -3.58
C GLY A 20 -15.58 -12.01 -2.68
N ALA A 21 -14.87 -13.11 -2.85
CA ALA A 21 -14.95 -14.30 -2.00
C ALA A 21 -13.59 -14.59 -1.34
N GLN A 22 -13.60 -15.01 -0.07
CA GLN A 22 -12.41 -15.43 0.68
C GLN A 22 -12.64 -16.84 1.24
N LEU A 23 -11.69 -17.75 1.00
CA LEU A 23 -11.70 -19.10 1.55
C LEU A 23 -10.76 -19.16 2.76
N SER A 24 -11.25 -19.67 3.89
CA SER A 24 -10.44 -20.02 5.05
C SER A 24 -10.56 -21.52 5.31
N CYS A 25 -9.41 -22.20 5.50
CA CYS A 25 -9.37 -23.65 5.74
C CYS A 25 -9.17 -24.01 7.23
N SER A 26 -9.12 -23.03 8.14
CA SER A 26 -8.95 -23.27 9.57
C SER A 26 -9.61 -22.17 10.40
N ASP A 27 -10.19 -22.58 11.53
CA ASP A 27 -10.79 -21.68 12.54
C ASP A 27 -9.75 -21.14 13.54
N LYS A 28 -8.48 -21.53 13.39
CA LYS A 28 -7.41 -21.02 14.24
C LYS A 28 -7.19 -19.54 13.96
N LYS A 29 -7.30 -18.73 15.02
CA LYS A 29 -6.96 -17.32 14.96
C LYS A 29 -5.44 -17.20 14.78
N ILE A 30 -5.03 -16.57 13.69
CA ILE A 30 -3.62 -16.29 13.39
C ILE A 30 -3.37 -14.83 13.72
N ASP A 31 -2.46 -14.58 14.66
CA ASP A 31 -2.06 -13.22 14.99
C ASP A 31 -1.28 -12.59 13.82
N PRO A 32 -1.55 -11.31 13.48
CA PRO A 32 -0.84 -10.63 12.41
C PRO A 32 0.63 -10.44 12.80
N GLU A 33 1.54 -11.03 12.01
CA GLU A 33 2.98 -10.85 12.15
C GLU A 33 3.55 -10.23 10.87
N PHE A 34 4.39 -9.21 11.05
CA PHE A 34 5.14 -8.58 9.97
C PHE A 34 6.63 -8.67 10.19
N ALA A 35 7.37 -8.77 9.09
CA ALA A 35 8.81 -8.61 9.10
C ALA A 35 9.23 -7.44 8.22
N LEU A 36 10.03 -6.54 8.79
CA LEU A 36 10.78 -5.56 8.01
C LEU A 36 12.01 -6.27 7.41
N SER A 37 11.90 -6.67 6.15
CA SER A 37 12.89 -7.52 5.50
C SER A 37 14.05 -6.73 4.87
N LYS A 38 13.78 -5.52 4.39
CA LYS A 38 14.77 -4.69 3.70
C LYS A 38 14.46 -3.22 3.88
N VAL A 39 15.49 -2.41 4.08
CA VAL A 39 15.42 -0.95 4.00
C VAL A 39 16.52 -0.49 3.05
N LYS A 40 16.16 0.32 2.06
CA LYS A 40 17.10 0.88 1.09
C LYS A 40 16.75 2.33 0.77
N SER A 41 17.75 3.15 0.50
CA SER A 41 17.57 4.47 -0.11
C SER A 41 17.60 4.35 -1.63
N GLY A 42 16.74 5.10 -2.31
CA GLY A 42 16.75 5.20 -3.77
C GLY A 42 16.07 6.48 -4.24
N LEU A 43 15.79 6.55 -5.54
CA LEU A 43 15.06 7.65 -6.14
C LEU A 43 13.70 7.13 -6.62
N GLN A 44 12.63 7.79 -6.20
CA GLN A 44 11.30 7.62 -6.78
C GLN A 44 10.95 8.91 -7.53
N ASN A 45 10.75 8.80 -8.85
CA ASN A 45 10.48 9.97 -9.71
C ASN A 45 11.52 11.10 -9.55
N GLY A 46 12.80 10.75 -9.36
CA GLY A 46 13.89 11.70 -9.14
C GLY A 46 14.02 12.26 -7.72
N TYR A 47 13.07 11.96 -6.82
CA TYR A 47 13.12 12.39 -5.42
C TYR A 47 13.69 11.30 -4.52
N LEU A 48 14.58 11.71 -3.61
CA LEU A 48 15.11 10.82 -2.59
C LEU A 48 13.99 10.19 -1.77
N THR A 49 13.98 8.86 -1.76
CA THR A 49 12.93 8.05 -1.13
C THR A 49 13.57 6.88 -0.42
N LEU A 50 13.13 6.63 0.81
CA LEU A 50 13.46 5.42 1.54
C LEU A 50 12.40 4.36 1.26
N PHE A 51 12.84 3.17 0.87
CA PHE A 51 11.99 2.04 0.59
C PHE A 51 12.13 1.03 1.72
N ALA A 52 11.05 0.81 2.46
CA ALA A 52 10.94 -0.21 3.50
C ALA A 52 10.09 -1.37 2.97
N THR A 53 10.68 -2.56 2.86
CA THR A 53 9.98 -3.77 2.42
C THR A 53 9.41 -4.50 3.63
N LEU A 54 8.09 -4.45 3.77
CA LEU A 54 7.32 -5.18 4.76
C LEU A 54 6.87 -6.53 4.17
N GLU A 55 6.95 -7.60 4.95
CA GLU A 55 6.53 -8.93 4.54
C GLU A 55 5.45 -9.46 5.49
N ASN A 56 4.32 -9.91 4.91
CA ASN A 56 3.30 -10.67 5.62
C ASN A 56 3.70 -12.15 5.56
N LYS A 57 4.23 -12.69 6.65
CA LYS A 57 4.59 -14.12 6.73
C LYS A 57 3.37 -15.02 6.94
N GLN A 58 2.25 -14.45 7.34
CA GLN A 58 1.06 -15.20 7.70
C GLN A 58 0.22 -15.56 6.47
N PRO A 59 -0.48 -16.70 6.48
CA PRO A 59 -1.38 -17.11 5.40
C PRO A 59 -2.75 -16.42 5.48
N VAL A 60 -2.82 -15.19 6.02
CA VAL A 60 -4.06 -14.43 6.24
C VAL A 60 -4.00 -13.09 5.53
N LEU A 61 -5.12 -12.70 4.92
CA LEU A 61 -5.29 -11.38 4.31
C LEU A 61 -5.38 -10.33 5.42
N MET A 62 -4.51 -9.34 5.37
CA MET A 62 -4.50 -8.23 6.31
C MET A 62 -5.10 -7.01 5.62
N SER A 63 -6.33 -6.66 5.96
CA SER A 63 -7.08 -5.61 5.27
C SER A 63 -7.22 -4.35 6.14
N GLN A 64 -7.20 -3.17 5.49
CA GLN A 64 -7.52 -1.87 6.10
C GLN A 64 -6.65 -1.50 7.31
N MET A 65 -5.39 -1.89 7.31
CA MET A 65 -4.48 -1.57 8.42
C MET A 65 -4.01 -0.11 8.32
N GLN A 66 -3.96 0.58 9.45
CA GLN A 66 -3.29 1.86 9.57
C GLN A 66 -1.82 1.61 9.93
N MET A 67 -0.92 1.84 8.98
CA MET A 67 0.50 1.70 9.18
C MET A 67 1.11 3.07 9.46
N GLU A 68 1.85 3.16 10.56
CA GLU A 68 2.61 4.33 10.97
C GLU A 68 4.10 3.97 10.94
N ALA A 69 4.88 4.72 10.16
CA ALA A 69 6.31 4.52 10.03
C ALA A 69 7.04 5.77 10.53
N GLU A 70 7.97 5.58 11.44
CA GLU A 70 8.82 6.63 12.01
C GLU A 70 10.28 6.34 11.72
N ILE A 71 11.03 7.38 11.35
CA ILE A 71 12.46 7.28 11.08
C ILE A 71 13.18 8.17 12.08
N THR A 72 14.01 7.55 12.92
CA THR A 72 14.83 8.23 13.92
C THR A 72 16.30 8.24 13.51
N LYS A 73 17.15 8.98 14.23
CA LYS A 73 18.59 8.69 14.23
C LYS A 73 18.89 7.68 15.30
N LYS A 74 19.80 6.75 15.02
CA LYS A 74 20.27 5.79 16.03
C LYS A 74 20.72 6.52 17.30
N GLY A 75 20.09 6.21 18.43
CA GLY A 75 20.40 6.80 19.74
C GLY A 75 19.86 8.21 19.97
N LYS A 76 18.89 8.68 19.18
CA LYS A 76 18.17 9.93 19.42
C LYS A 76 16.65 9.69 19.35
N ASP A 77 15.92 10.25 20.32
CA ASP A 77 14.46 10.13 20.41
C ASP A 77 13.70 11.09 19.47
N GLY A 78 14.41 11.79 18.58
CA GLY A 78 13.79 12.72 17.62
C GLY A 78 13.34 12.00 16.34
N VAL A 79 12.03 11.93 16.12
CA VAL A 79 11.44 11.50 14.85
C VAL A 79 11.81 12.51 13.75
N LEU A 80 12.52 12.04 12.72
CA LEU A 80 12.91 12.86 11.57
C LEU A 80 11.82 12.91 10.51
N HIS A 81 11.16 11.78 10.30
CA HIS A 81 10.09 11.62 9.33
C HIS A 81 9.06 10.64 9.86
N GLN A 82 7.80 10.95 9.58
CA GLN A 82 6.66 10.14 9.92
C GLN A 82 5.79 9.96 8.67
N LEU A 83 5.26 8.76 8.48
CA LEU A 83 4.32 8.44 7.42
C LEU A 83 3.17 7.63 8.00
N SER A 84 1.94 8.04 7.72
CA SER A 84 0.74 7.24 8.01
C SER A 84 0.07 6.85 6.69
N LYS A 85 -0.20 5.56 6.51
CA LYS A 85 -0.86 5.04 5.30
C LYS A 85 -1.76 3.86 5.63
N LYS A 86 -2.94 3.85 5.01
CA LYS A 86 -3.81 2.67 5.00
C LYS A 86 -3.31 1.66 3.97
N ILE A 87 -3.04 0.44 4.39
CA ILE A 87 -2.56 -0.64 3.52
C ILE A 87 -3.36 -1.92 3.72
N SER A 88 -3.42 -2.71 2.66
CA SER A 88 -3.86 -4.10 2.71
C SER A 88 -2.76 -4.99 2.14
N MET A 89 -2.47 -6.10 2.79
CA MET A 89 -1.43 -7.04 2.39
C MET A 89 -2.00 -8.44 2.20
N ALA A 90 -1.70 -9.03 1.05
CA ALA A 90 -2.09 -10.39 0.73
C ALA A 90 -1.31 -11.40 1.62
N PRO A 91 -1.84 -12.61 1.81
CA PRO A 91 -1.11 -13.72 2.43
C PRO A 91 0.26 -13.94 1.75
N ARG A 92 1.32 -14.17 2.52
CA ARG A 92 2.68 -14.48 2.00
C ARG A 92 3.21 -13.47 0.98
N SER A 93 2.84 -12.21 1.13
CA SER A 93 3.20 -11.13 0.20
C SER A 93 4.23 -10.18 0.78
N LYS A 94 4.92 -9.47 -0.13
CA LYS A 94 5.83 -8.36 0.20
C LYS A 94 5.22 -7.05 -0.29
N PHE A 95 5.29 -6.02 0.55
CA PHE A 95 4.87 -4.68 0.24
C PHE A 95 6.04 -3.73 0.40
N GLU A 96 6.41 -3.03 -0.68
CA GLU A 96 7.45 -2.01 -0.63
C GLU A 96 6.79 -0.66 -0.34
N LEU A 97 7.04 -0.12 0.85
CA LEU A 97 6.55 1.18 1.30
C LEU A 97 7.55 2.28 0.91
N PRO A 98 7.18 3.19 0.00
CA PRO A 98 7.99 4.37 -0.26
C PRO A 98 7.72 5.46 0.77
N ILE A 99 8.79 5.94 1.39
CA ILE A 99 8.80 7.04 2.35
C ILE A 99 9.58 8.18 1.71
N SER A 100 8.86 9.20 1.24
CA SER A 100 9.47 10.37 0.60
C SER A 100 10.33 11.13 1.60
N TRP A 101 11.53 11.53 1.17
CA TRP A 101 12.45 12.33 1.98
C TRP A 101 12.29 13.84 1.71
N GLU A 102 11.13 14.26 1.18
CA GLU A 102 10.74 15.67 0.98
C GLU A 102 11.77 16.54 0.26
N ASN A 103 12.54 15.95 -0.66
CA ASN A 103 13.62 16.63 -1.38
C ASN A 103 14.74 17.18 -0.47
N LYS A 104 14.84 16.68 0.77
CA LYS A 104 15.94 16.99 1.69
C LYS A 104 17.15 16.09 1.37
N PRO A 105 18.38 16.53 1.65
CA PRO A 105 19.53 15.64 1.56
C PRO A 105 19.52 14.64 2.74
N LEU A 106 19.57 13.34 2.44
CA LEU A 106 19.83 12.31 3.45
C LEU A 106 21.31 12.37 3.83
N LYS A 107 21.60 12.89 5.03
CA LYS A 107 22.98 12.97 5.53
C LYS A 107 23.50 11.56 5.83
N LYS A 108 24.78 11.28 5.53
CA LYS A 108 25.42 10.03 5.94
C LYS A 108 25.29 9.84 7.47
N GLY A 109 24.87 8.66 7.89
CA GLY A 109 24.68 8.35 9.30
C GLY A 109 23.93 7.04 9.51
N PHE A 110 23.80 6.65 10.77
CA PHE A 110 22.95 5.55 11.19
C PHE A 110 21.59 6.11 11.62
N TYR A 111 20.54 5.52 11.06
CA TYR A 111 19.15 5.87 11.28
C TYR A 111 18.46 4.65 11.89
#